data_AF-A0AAU8LV01-F1
#
_entry.id   AF-A0AAU8LV01-F1
#
_cell.length_a   1.000
_cell.length_b   1.000
_cell.length_c   1.000
_cell.angle_alpha   90.00
_cell.angle_beta   90.00
_cell.angle_gamma   90.00
#
_symmetry.space_group_name_H-M   'P 1'
#
loop_
_entity.id
_entity.type
_entity.pdbx_description
1 polymer ?
#
loop_
_entity_poly.entity_id
_entity_poly.type
_entity_poly.pdbx_seq_one_letter_code
_entity_poly.pdbx_strand_id
1 'polypeptide(L)'
;MDLEDEFPMDEDEVIELVRNIIKKASEDPDSVELAVPLEELQRMLDQTLKIKRRRDLAKEREKQARKKEQAAWEEFCRALQAALEHGKKCGIDERQTRMLFSGKIKIANRIFSRIPDQGNILHIQRKDKD
;
A
#
# COMPACT_ATOMS: atom_id res chain seq x y z
N MET A 1 12.17 -6.49 -28.06
CA MET A 1 12.18 -5.02 -27.90
C MET A 1 11.10 -4.75 -26.89
N ASP A 2 11.47 -4.30 -25.70
CA ASP A 2 10.53 -3.92 -24.65
C ASP A 2 9.92 -2.57 -25.04
N LEU A 3 8.59 -2.51 -25.10
CA LEU A 3 7.83 -1.29 -25.45
C LEU A 3 7.78 -0.28 -24.29
N GLU A 4 8.57 -0.50 -23.24
CA GLU A 4 8.58 0.33 -22.02
C GLU A 4 9.35 1.66 -22.20
N ASP A 5 10.02 1.85 -23.34
CA ASP A 5 10.80 3.07 -23.65
C ASP A 5 10.12 4.05 -24.62
N GLU A 6 8.94 3.75 -25.19
CA GLU A 6 8.40 4.57 -26.28
C GLU A 6 7.65 5.84 -25.84
N PHE A 7 7.25 5.94 -24.55
CA PHE A 7 6.57 7.14 -24.04
C PHE A 7 6.97 7.42 -22.58
N PRO A 8 7.96 8.31 -22.33
CA PRO A 8 8.43 8.66 -20.98
C PRO A 8 7.43 9.53 -20.19
N MET A 9 6.19 9.64 -20.65
CA MET A 9 5.19 10.56 -20.12
C MET A 9 4.33 9.83 -19.09
N ASP A 10 4.10 10.48 -17.95
CA ASP A 10 3.25 9.88 -16.92
C ASP A 10 1.77 9.89 -17.35
N GLU A 11 0.96 9.01 -16.74
CA GLU A 11 -0.47 8.89 -17.08
C GLU A 11 -1.25 10.20 -16.85
N ASP A 12 -0.80 11.05 -15.94
CA ASP A 12 -1.46 12.30 -15.54
C ASP A 12 -1.16 13.40 -16.56
N GLU A 13 0.09 13.48 -17.02
CA GLU A 13 0.58 14.30 -18.12
C GLU A 13 -0.12 13.95 -19.43
N VAL A 14 -0.32 12.66 -19.74
CA VAL A 14 -1.09 12.23 -20.93
C VAL A 14 -2.55 12.69 -20.82
N ILE A 15 -3.19 12.52 -19.66
CA ILE A 15 -4.56 12.98 -19.41
C ILE A 15 -4.68 14.51 -19.57
N GLU A 16 -3.71 15.25 -19.04
CA GLU A 16 -3.67 16.71 -19.14
C GLU A 16 -3.46 17.17 -20.58
N LEU A 17 -2.56 16.52 -21.31
CA LEU A 17 -2.33 16.78 -22.73
C LEU A 17 -3.60 16.58 -23.55
N VAL A 18 -4.30 15.45 -23.36
CA VAL A 18 -5.56 15.16 -24.08
C VAL A 18 -6.64 16.18 -23.73
N ARG A 19 -6.74 16.62 -22.46
CA ARG A 19 -7.67 17.70 -22.06
C ARG A 19 -7.38 19.01 -22.77
N ASN A 20 -6.10 19.37 -22.89
CA ASN A 20 -5.69 20.60 -23.57
C ASN A 20 -6.00 20.55 -25.07
N ILE A 21 -5.80 19.40 -25.71
CA ILE A 21 -6.16 19.17 -27.12
C ILE A 21 -7.67 19.34 -27.31
N ILE A 22 -8.47 18.67 -26.49
CA ILE A 22 -9.94 18.79 -26.53
C ILE A 22 -10.38 20.24 -26.35
N LYS A 23 -9.81 20.94 -25.37
CA LYS A 23 -10.13 22.34 -25.10
C LYS A 23 -9.83 23.23 -26.31
N LYS A 24 -8.65 23.10 -26.89
CA LYS A 24 -8.25 23.87 -28.09
C LYS A 24 -9.17 23.57 -29.27
N ALA A 25 -9.45 22.29 -29.54
CA ALA A 25 -10.35 21.88 -30.60
C ALA A 25 -11.81 22.34 -30.38
N SER A 26 -12.22 22.56 -29.13
CA SER A 26 -13.54 23.12 -28.80
C SER A 26 -13.61 24.64 -28.98
N GLU A 27 -12.51 25.34 -28.72
CA GLU A 27 -12.40 26.81 -28.84
C GLU A 27 -12.17 27.25 -30.29
N ASP A 28 -11.36 26.49 -31.03
CA ASP A 28 -11.04 26.73 -32.44
C ASP A 28 -10.91 25.37 -33.17
N PRO A 29 -12.01 24.87 -33.77
CA PRO A 29 -12.03 23.58 -34.47
C PRO A 29 -11.05 23.49 -35.64
N ASP A 30 -10.66 24.63 -36.23
CA ASP A 30 -9.74 24.68 -37.37
C ASP A 30 -8.26 24.70 -36.91
N SER A 31 -8.00 24.90 -35.60
CA SER A 31 -6.65 24.96 -35.04
C SER A 31 -6.01 23.60 -34.72
N VAL A 32 -6.82 22.53 -34.68
CA VAL A 32 -6.37 21.18 -34.31
C VAL A 32 -6.92 20.16 -35.30
N GLU A 33 -6.04 19.56 -36.09
CA GLU A 33 -6.41 18.43 -36.95
C GLU A 33 -6.48 17.15 -36.10
N LEU A 34 -7.70 16.69 -35.82
CA LEU A 34 -7.94 15.49 -35.04
C LEU A 34 -8.15 14.27 -35.96
N ALA A 35 -7.39 13.21 -35.70
CA ALA A 35 -7.56 11.92 -36.40
C ALA A 35 -8.89 11.21 -36.05
N VAL A 36 -9.53 11.62 -34.95
CA VAL A 36 -10.81 11.09 -34.47
C VAL A 36 -11.76 12.26 -34.15
N PRO A 37 -13.09 12.06 -34.20
CA PRO A 37 -14.04 13.09 -33.78
C PRO A 37 -13.79 13.53 -32.33
N LEU A 38 -13.99 14.82 -32.07
CA LEU A 38 -13.78 15.41 -30.75
C LEU A 38 -14.64 14.74 -29.67
N GLU A 39 -15.88 14.36 -29.99
CA GLU A 39 -16.79 13.66 -29.09
C GLU A 39 -16.28 12.26 -28.73
N GLU A 40 -15.64 11.59 -29.67
CA GLU A 40 -15.04 10.28 -29.44
C GLU A 40 -13.80 10.39 -28.56
N LEU A 41 -12.96 11.41 -28.79
CA LEU A 41 -11.81 11.72 -27.94
C LEU A 41 -12.25 12.05 -26.49
N GLN A 42 -13.32 12.84 -26.34
CA GLN A 42 -13.93 13.14 -25.04
C GLN A 42 -14.45 11.87 -24.34
N ARG A 43 -15.14 10.99 -25.08
CA ARG A 43 -15.65 9.72 -24.55
C ARG A 43 -14.52 8.81 -24.08
N MET A 44 -13.44 8.72 -24.85
CA MET A 44 -12.26 7.93 -24.50
C MET A 44 -11.59 8.46 -23.22
N LEU A 45 -11.42 9.79 -23.12
CA LEU A 45 -10.88 10.43 -21.92
C LEU A 45 -11.73 10.12 -20.68
N ASP A 46 -13.06 10.21 -20.79
CA ASP A 46 -13.98 9.94 -19.67
C ASP A 46 -13.91 8.48 -19.21
N GLN A 47 -13.80 7.54 -20.13
CA GLN A 47 -13.61 6.12 -19.82
C GLN A 47 -12.29 5.88 -19.10
N THR A 48 -11.18 6.46 -19.59
CA THR A 48 -9.86 6.38 -18.96
C THR A 48 -9.89 6.96 -17.55
N LEU A 49 -10.48 8.15 -17.35
CA LEU A 49 -10.64 8.77 -16.03
C LEU A 49 -11.49 7.94 -15.08
N LYS A 50 -12.50 7.22 -15.59
CA LYS A 50 -13.32 6.29 -14.79
C LYS A 50 -12.51 5.07 -14.34
N ILE A 51 -11.67 4.52 -15.22
CA ILE A 51 -10.79 3.39 -14.89
C ILE A 51 -9.75 3.82 -13.86
N LYS A 52 -9.08 4.95 -14.07
CA LYS A 52 -8.09 5.52 -13.13
C LYS A 52 -8.68 5.72 -11.74
N ARG A 53 -9.85 6.37 -11.63
CA ARG A 53 -10.55 6.55 -10.35
C ARG A 53 -10.82 5.24 -9.61
N ARG A 54 -11.23 4.18 -10.32
CA ARG A 54 -11.44 2.85 -9.71
C ARG A 54 -10.13 2.25 -9.20
N ARG A 55 -9.04 2.38 -9.97
CA ARG A 55 -7.71 1.90 -9.59
C ARG A 55 -7.19 2.64 -8.36
N ASP A 56 -7.35 3.95 -8.32
CA ASP A 56 -6.89 4.77 -7.18
C ASP A 56 -7.70 4.47 -5.92
N LEU A 57 -9.01 4.26 -6.03
CA LEU A 57 -9.84 3.78 -4.91
C LEU A 57 -9.40 2.39 -4.40
N ALA A 58 -9.01 1.49 -5.30
CA ALA A 58 -8.50 0.18 -4.92
C ALA A 58 -7.16 0.29 -4.18
N LYS A 59 -6.23 1.11 -4.70
CA LYS A 59 -4.94 1.40 -4.04
C LYS A 59 -5.14 2.02 -2.65
N GLU A 60 -6.07 2.95 -2.51
CA GLU A 60 -6.32 3.60 -1.21
C GLU A 60 -6.96 2.62 -0.21
N ARG A 61 -7.85 1.73 -0.68
CA ARG A 61 -8.37 0.62 0.15
C ARG A 61 -7.27 -0.33 0.59
N GLU A 62 -6.35 -0.69 -0.30
CA GLU A 62 -5.20 -1.53 0.05
C GLU A 62 -4.29 -0.84 1.06
N LYS A 63 -3.99 0.44 0.87
CA LYS A 63 -3.22 1.26 1.81
C LYS A 63 -3.88 1.32 3.18
N GLN A 64 -5.20 1.51 3.24
CA GLN A 64 -5.96 1.47 4.48
C GLN A 64 -5.94 0.09 5.14
N ALA A 65 -6.09 -0.98 4.35
CA ALA A 65 -5.99 -2.36 4.86
C ALA A 65 -4.60 -2.60 5.49
N ARG A 66 -3.52 -2.24 4.79
CA ARG A 66 -2.15 -2.33 5.32
C ARG A 66 -1.96 -1.52 6.60
N LYS A 67 -2.50 -0.30 6.67
CA LYS A 67 -2.46 0.51 7.91
C LYS A 67 -3.17 -0.18 9.07
N LYS A 68 -4.33 -0.81 8.82
CA LYS A 68 -5.05 -1.57 9.86
C LYS A 68 -4.28 -2.82 10.29
N GLU A 69 -3.67 -3.54 9.36
CA GLU A 69 -2.82 -4.69 9.66
C GLU A 69 -1.60 -4.29 10.49
N GLN A 70 -0.97 -3.15 10.18
CA GLN A 70 0.12 -2.60 10.98
C GLN A 70 -0.32 -2.20 12.38
N ALA A 71 -1.47 -1.54 12.53
CA ALA A 71 -2.01 -1.19 13.85
C ALA A 71 -2.31 -2.44 14.70
N ALA A 72 -2.93 -3.46 14.09
CA ALA A 72 -3.21 -4.73 14.75
C ALA A 72 -1.92 -5.46 15.20
N TRP A 73 -0.86 -5.35 14.40
CA TRP A 73 0.45 -5.88 14.79
C TRP A 73 1.06 -5.17 16.00
N GLU A 74 1.02 -3.84 16.02
CA GLU A 74 1.55 -3.06 17.13
C GLU A 74 0.80 -3.36 18.43
N GLU A 75 -0.51 -3.55 18.35
CA GLU A 75 -1.34 -3.96 19.48
C GLU A 75 -0.97 -5.37 19.95
N PHE A 76 -0.77 -6.33 19.04
CA PHE A 76 -0.28 -7.67 19.37
C PHE A 76 1.08 -7.62 20.07
N CYS A 77 2.03 -6.83 19.56
CA CYS A 77 3.35 -6.68 20.16
C CYS A 77 3.27 -6.09 21.58
N ARG A 78 2.44 -5.06 21.79
CA ARG A 78 2.19 -4.47 23.11
C ARG A 78 1.58 -5.49 24.08
N ALA A 79 0.57 -6.23 23.64
CA ALA A 79 -0.07 -7.27 24.46
C ALA A 79 0.92 -8.40 24.83
N LEU A 80 1.78 -8.80 23.89
CA LEU A 80 2.82 -9.80 24.13
C LEU A 80 3.86 -9.30 25.16
N GLN A 81 4.30 -8.05 25.05
CA GLN A 81 5.21 -7.44 26.02
C GLN A 81 4.58 -7.38 27.42
N ALA A 82 3.33 -6.93 27.53
CA ALA A 82 2.61 -6.89 28.80
C ALA A 82 2.46 -8.29 29.43
N ALA A 83 2.18 -9.32 28.61
CA ALA A 83 2.11 -10.70 29.07
C ALA A 83 3.47 -11.24 29.54
N LEU A 84 4.56 -10.88 28.86
CA LEU A 84 5.93 -11.23 29.26
C LEU A 84 6.32 -10.56 30.58
N GLU A 85 6.01 -9.28 30.76
CA GLU A 85 6.25 -8.55 32.01
C GLU A 85 5.44 -9.12 33.17
N HIS A 86 4.17 -9.43 32.94
CA HIS A 86 3.31 -10.06 33.93
C HIS A 86 3.82 -11.46 34.30
N GLY A 87 4.24 -12.26 33.31
CA GLY A 87 4.85 -13.57 33.53
C GLY A 87 6.09 -13.49 34.43
N LYS A 88 6.98 -12.53 34.18
CA LYS A 88 8.15 -12.26 35.04
C LYS A 88 7.74 -11.94 36.49
N LYS A 89 6.71 -11.11 36.69
CA LYS A 89 6.18 -10.78 38.03
C LYS A 89 5.58 -11.99 38.74
N CYS A 90 5.04 -12.95 38.00
CA CYS A 90 4.51 -14.20 38.52
C CYS A 90 5.57 -15.30 38.72
N GLY A 91 6.86 -15.00 38.54
CA GLY A 91 7.96 -15.97 38.69
C GLY A 91 8.08 -16.97 37.53
N ILE A 92 7.42 -16.71 36.39
CA ILE A 92 7.59 -17.51 35.17
C ILE A 92 8.87 -17.06 34.48
N ASP A 93 9.83 -17.99 34.35
CA ASP A 93 11.07 -17.80 33.60
C ASP A 93 10.77 -17.42 32.13
N GLU A 94 11.61 -16.58 31.54
CA GLU A 94 11.59 -16.19 30.12
C GLU A 94 11.51 -17.41 29.19
N ARG A 95 12.13 -18.54 29.55
CA ARG A 95 12.06 -19.79 28.79
C ARG A 95 10.66 -20.40 28.75
N GLN A 96 9.95 -20.42 29.87
CA GLN A 96 8.57 -20.93 29.95
C GLN A 96 7.61 -19.99 29.23
N THR A 97 7.80 -18.68 29.36
CA THR A 97 6.96 -17.70 28.67
C THR A 97 7.16 -17.81 27.15
N ARG A 98 8.40 -17.90 26.66
CA ARG A 98 8.67 -18.14 25.22
C ARG A 98 8.03 -19.44 24.72
N MET A 99 8.01 -20.51 25.51
CA MET A 99 7.34 -21.76 25.13
C MET A 99 5.82 -21.58 25.03
N LEU A 100 5.18 -20.97 26.02
CA LEU A 100 3.74 -20.72 26.06
C LEU A 100 3.24 -19.87 24.89
N PHE A 101 4.06 -18.92 24.43
CA PHE A 101 3.70 -18.03 23.32
C PHE A 101 4.29 -18.45 21.97
N SER A 102 5.14 -19.49 21.90
CA SER A 102 5.84 -19.91 20.67
C SER A 102 4.90 -20.20 19.49
N GLY A 103 3.76 -20.85 19.75
CA GLY A 103 2.74 -21.12 18.74
C GLY A 103 2.04 -19.84 18.25
N LYS A 104 1.70 -18.93 19.19
CA LYS A 104 1.05 -17.65 18.88
C LYS A 104 1.99 -16.72 18.11
N ILE A 105 3.27 -16.68 18.47
CA ILE A 105 4.31 -15.91 17.77
C ILE A 105 4.54 -16.44 16.35
N LYS A 106 4.56 -17.76 16.14
CA LYS A 106 4.66 -18.36 14.79
C LYS A 106 3.46 -18.02 13.90
N ILE A 107 2.25 -18.06 14.46
CA ILE A 107 1.03 -17.69 13.72
C ILE A 107 1.04 -16.20 13.40
N ALA A 108 1.40 -15.34 14.36
CA ALA A 108 1.54 -13.91 14.14
C ALA A 108 2.58 -13.63 13.04
N ASN A 109 3.79 -14.19 13.12
CA ASN A 109 4.80 -14.05 12.07
C ASN A 109 4.29 -14.51 10.68
N ARG A 110 3.47 -15.56 10.61
CA ARG A 110 2.90 -16.02 9.33
C ARG A 110 1.82 -15.08 8.78
N ILE A 111 1.02 -14.46 9.65
CA ILE A 111 -0.04 -13.52 9.26
C ILE A 111 0.56 -12.18 8.85
N PHE A 112 1.57 -11.70 9.57
CA PHE A 112 2.13 -10.36 9.44
C PHE A 112 3.43 -10.29 8.61
N SER A 113 3.95 -11.42 8.11
CA SER A 113 5.12 -11.45 7.18
C SER A 113 4.91 -10.70 5.87
N ARG A 114 3.68 -10.28 5.57
CA ARG A 114 3.32 -9.49 4.39
C ARG A 114 3.48 -7.99 4.60
N ILE A 115 3.77 -7.54 5.83
CA ILE A 115 4.04 -6.14 6.14
C ILE A 115 5.55 -5.89 5.99
N PRO A 116 5.99 -5.09 5.00
CA PRO A 116 7.39 -4.70 4.90
C PRO A 116 7.79 -3.87 6.15
N ASP A 117 9.02 -4.02 6.61
CA ASP A 117 9.63 -3.40 7.81
C ASP A 117 9.30 -3.99 9.20
N GLN A 118 8.50 -5.05 9.30
CA GLN A 118 8.32 -5.74 10.58
C GLN A 118 9.41 -6.80 10.78
N GLY A 119 10.57 -6.35 11.27
CA GLY A 119 11.64 -7.23 11.71
C GLY A 119 11.10 -8.36 12.60
N ASN A 120 11.59 -9.58 12.39
CA ASN A 120 11.19 -10.79 13.13
C ASN A 120 10.95 -10.49 14.62
N ILE A 121 9.76 -10.80 15.17
CA ILE A 121 9.41 -10.63 16.61
C ILE A 121 10.49 -11.22 17.54
N LEU A 122 11.28 -12.16 17.03
CA LEU A 122 12.39 -12.78 17.76
C LEU A 122 13.54 -11.84 18.15
N HIS A 123 13.60 -10.61 17.64
CA HIS A 123 14.56 -9.58 18.07
C HIS A 123 14.03 -8.75 19.25
N ILE A 124 13.56 -9.40 20.31
CA ILE A 124 13.54 -8.74 21.63
C ILE A 124 15.02 -8.60 22.03
N GLN A 125 15.56 -7.40 21.84
CA GLN A 125 16.95 -7.04 22.09
C GLN A 125 17.39 -7.51 23.48
N ARG A 126 18.55 -8.18 23.52
CA ARG A 126 19.43 -8.15 24.69
C ARG A 126 19.75 -6.68 24.96
N LYS A 127 19.11 -6.08 25.94
CA LYS A 127 19.71 -4.99 26.69
C LYS A 127 19.75 -5.40 28.15
N ASP A 128 20.87 -5.01 28.75
CA ASP A 128 21.19 -5.04 30.16
C ASP A 128 21.74 -6.38 30.66
N LYS A 129 23.07 -6.49 30.56
CA LYS A 129 23.89 -6.96 31.67
C LYS A 129 25.23 -6.24 31.64
N ASP A 130 25.52 -5.63 32.78
CA ASP A 130 26.78 -5.02 33.21
C ASP A 130 28.00 -5.91 32.93
#